data_AF-A0A1H2TLS3-F1
#
_entry.id   AF-A0A1H2TLS3-F1
#
_cell.length_a   1.000
_cell.length_b   1.000
_cell.length_c   1.000
_cell.angle_alpha   90.00
_cell.angle_beta   90.00
_cell.angle_gamma   90.00
#
_symmetry.space_group_name_H-M   'P 1'
#
loop_
_entity.id
_entity.type
_entity.pdbx_description
1 polymer ?
#
loop_
_entity_poly.entity_id
_entity_poly.type
_entity_poly.pdbx_seq_one_letter_code
_entity_poly.pdbx_strand_id
1 'polypeptide(L)' 'MNTYYLEYELSDGQRVILAFDEENDRDGCHISLDMYKAQLGPVTEEVLSRIVNKFHGRIAR' A
#
# COMPACT_ATOMS: atom_id res chain seq x y z
N MET A 1 -15.93 -10.03 9.67
CA MET A 1 -14.58 -9.45 9.48
C MET A 1 -14.74 -8.31 8.51
N ASN A 2 -14.36 -7.09 8.91
CA ASN A 2 -14.38 -5.95 7.99
C ASN A 2 -13.08 -5.97 7.21
N THR A 3 -13.16 -5.82 5.89
CA THR A 3 -11.98 -5.60 5.06
C THR A 3 -11.76 -4.10 4.94
N TYR A 4 -10.53 -3.68 5.21
CA TYR A 4 -10.11 -2.30 5.11
C TYR A 4 -9.41 -2.09 3.78
N TYR A 5 -9.84 -1.09 3.02
CA TYR A 5 -9.31 -0.82 1.69
C TYR A 5 -8.48 0.45 1.67
N LEU A 6 -7.46 0.47 0.81
CA LEU A 6 -6.62 1.63 0.51
C LEU A 6 -6.43 1.72 -1.00
N GLU A 7 -6.86 2.82 -1.60
CA GLU A 7 -6.51 3.15 -2.99
C GLU A 7 -5.14 3.82 -3.00
N TYR A 8 -4.25 3.37 -3.90
CA TYR A 8 -2.91 3.94 -4.06
C TYR A 8 -2.57 4.12 -5.54
N GLU A 9 -1.96 5.25 -5.87
CA GLU A 9 -1.47 5.56 -7.22
C GLU A 9 0.04 5.30 -7.30
N LEU A 10 0.41 4.37 -8.17
CA LEU A 10 1.80 4.03 -8.49
C LEU A 10 2.45 5.12 -9.33
N SER A 11 3.78 5.08 -9.41
CA SER A 11 4.56 6.09 -10.14
C SER A 11 4.30 6.14 -11.65
N ASP A 12 3.77 5.07 -12.23
CA ASP A 12 3.38 4.98 -13.64
C ASP A 12 1.94 5.48 -13.90
N GLY A 13 1.25 5.94 -12.85
CA GLY A 13 -0.14 6.41 -12.90
C GLY A 13 -1.17 5.29 -12.75
N GLN A 14 -0.75 4.04 -12.57
CA GLN A 14 -1.66 2.93 -12.30
C GLN A 14 -2.22 3.06 -10.88
N ARG A 15 -3.54 2.96 -10.75
CA ARG A 15 -4.21 2.87 -9.44
C ARG A 15 -4.43 1.42 -9.04
N VAL A 16 -4.17 1.12 -7.77
CA VAL A 16 -4.37 -0.19 -7.19
C VAL A 16 -5.19 -0.08 -5.92
N ILE A 17 -6.06 -1.06 -5.71
CA ILE A 17 -6.79 -1.22 -4.45
C ILE A 17 -6.07 -2.28 -3.61
N LEU A 18 -5.71 -1.90 -2.40
CA LEU A 18 -5.13 -2.77 -1.38
C LEU A 18 -6.21 -3.15 -0.38
N ALA A 19 -6.18 -4.39 0.09
CA ALA A 19 -7.07 -4.92 1.11
C ALA A 19 -6.29 -5.44 2.31
N PHE A 20 -6.81 -5.14 3.49
CA PHE A 20 -6.24 -5.53 4.79
C PHE A 20 -7.36 -6.09 5.67
N ASP A 21 -7.01 -7.03 6.53
CA ASP A 21 -7.93 -7.59 7.50
C ASP A 21 -7.97 -6.77 8.82
N GLU A 22 -6.98 -5.90 9.04
CA GLU A 22 -6.88 -4.98 10.18
C GLU A 22 -6.72 -3.50 9.75
N GLU A 23 -7.35 -2.58 10.48
CA GLU A 23 -7.24 -1.14 10.22
C GLU A 23 -5.83 -0.61 10.44
N ASN A 24 -5.17 -1.08 11.52
CA ASN A 24 -3.81 -0.69 11.87
C ASN A 24 -2.81 -1.06 10.77
N ASP A 25 -3.00 -2.20 10.12
CA ASP A 25 -2.18 -2.65 9.00
C ASP A 25 -2.39 -1.76 7.77
N ARG A 26 -3.64 -1.39 7.47
CA ARG A 26 -3.95 -0.44 6.39
C ARG A 26 -3.30 0.91 6.63
N ASP A 27 -3.41 1.45 7.84
CA ASP A 27 -2.85 2.76 8.19
C ASP A 27 -1.32 2.74 8.23
N GLY A 28 -0.74 1.69 8.81
CA GLY A 28 0.71 1.49 8.80
C GLY A 28 1.28 1.38 7.39
N CYS A 29 0.57 0.68 6.50
CA CYS A 29 0.93 0.58 5.09
C CYS A 29 0.87 1.95 4.40
N HIS A 30 -0.22 2.71 4.57
CA HIS A 30 -0.38 4.03 3.99
C HIS A 30 0.75 4.98 4.40
N ILE A 31 1.03 5.07 5.71
CA ILE A 31 2.11 5.91 6.24
C ILE A 31 3.46 5.50 5.66
N SER A 32 3.73 4.19 5.59
CA SER A 32 5.01 3.69 5.07
C SER A 32 5.20 3.99 3.58
N LEU A 33 4.14 3.91 2.78
CA LEU A 33 4.16 4.26 1.35
C LEU A 33 4.44 5.75 1.15
N ASP A 34 3.80 6.63 1.91
CA ASP A 34 4.04 8.07 1.87
C ASP A 34 5.45 8.44 2.32
N MET A 35 5.94 7.83 3.40
CA MET A 35 7.31 8.01 3.86
C MET A 35 8.33 7.56 2.81
N TYR A 36 8.10 6.39 2.20
CA TYR A 36 8.97 5.91 1.11
C TYR A 36 8.97 6.89 -0.05
N LYS A 37 7.80 7.35 -0.50
CA LYS A 37 7.65 8.30 -1.60
C LYS A 37 8.39 9.60 -1.34
N ALA A 38 8.30 10.12 -0.11
CA ALA A 38 8.94 11.36 0.28
C ALA A 38 10.48 11.25 0.41
N GLN A 39 11.00 10.08 0.82
CA GLN A 39 12.43 9.93 1.15
C GLN A 39 13.26 9.22 0.07
N LEU A 40 12.69 8.23 -0.61
CA LEU A 40 13.42 7.30 -1.49
C LEU A 40 12.99 7.42 -2.95
N GLY A 41 11.84 8.04 -3.23
CA GLY A 41 11.37 8.34 -4.57
C GLY A 41 10.17 7.49 -5.00
N PRO A 42 9.95 7.28 -6.31
CA PRO A 42 8.71 6.74 -6.83
C PRO A 42 8.38 5.34 -6.28
N VAL A 43 7.09 5.12 -5.96
CA VAL A 43 6.57 3.81 -5.56
C VAL A 43 6.19 3.03 -6.82
N THR A 44 7.02 2.03 -7.14
CA THR A 44 6.75 1.04 -8.20
C THR A 44 5.96 -0.14 -7.64
N GLU A 45 5.45 -1.02 -8.51
CA GLU A 45 4.76 -2.24 -8.09
C GLU A 45 5.64 -3.14 -7.19
N GLU A 46 6.95 -3.21 -7.46
CA GLU A 46 7.89 -3.98 -6.63
C GLU A 46 7.98 -3.43 -5.20
N VAL A 47 8.08 -2.10 -5.08
CA VAL A 47 8.13 -1.41 -3.78
C VAL A 47 6.81 -1.58 -3.03
N LEU A 48 5.70 -1.33 -3.73
CA LEU A 48 4.35 -1.50 -3.19
C LEU A 48 4.18 -2.93 -2.67
N SER A 49 4.50 -3.95 -3.46
CA SER A 49 4.37 -5.35 -3.07
C SER A 49 5.17 -5.67 -1.80
N ARG A 50 6.39 -5.16 -1.67
CA ARG A 50 7.21 -5.34 -0.45
C ARG A 50 6.58 -4.70 0.78
N ILE A 51 6.10 -3.46 0.65
CA ILE A 51 5.51 -2.72 1.78
C ILE A 51 4.17 -3.35 2.17
N VAL A 52 3.30 -3.65 1.21
CA VAL A 52 2.00 -4.27 1.44
C VAL A 52 2.14 -5.63 2.15
N ASN A 53 3.07 -6.48 1.70
CA ASN A 53 3.35 -7.75 2.35
C ASN A 53 3.85 -7.60 3.80
N LYS A 54 4.59 -6.52 4.11
CA LYS A 54 5.05 -6.24 5.49
C LYS A 54 3.88 -5.94 6.44
N PHE A 55 2.77 -5.42 5.91
CA PHE A 55 1.55 -5.10 6.65
C PHE A 55 0.43 -6.12 6.38
N HIS A 56 0.77 -7.36 6.00
CA HIS A 56 -0.21 -8.44 5.76
C HIS A 56 -1.32 -8.11 4.75
N GLY A 57 -1.09 -7.10 3.90
CA GLY A 57 -2.05 -6.67 2.91
C GLY A 57 -1.98 -7.51 1.64
N ARG A 58 -3.00 -7.36 0.80
CA ARG A 58 -3.06 -7.95 -0.54
C ARG A 58 -3.59 -6.96 -1.55
N ILE A 59 -3.20 -7.12 -2.81
CA ILE A 59 -3.78 -6.37 -3.92
C ILE A 59 -5.16 -6.98 -4.21
N ALA A 60 -6.22 -6.18 -4.07
CA ALA A 60 -7.60 -6.59 -4.31
C ALA A 60 -8.07 -6.32 -5.76
N ARG A 61 -7.33 -5.45 -6.46
CA ARG A 61 -7.54 -4.95 -7.84
C ARG A 61 -8.82 -4.15 -8.06
#